data_AF-A0A060CGD1-F1
#
_entry.id   AF-A0A060CGD1-F1
#
_cell.length_a   1.000
_cell.length_b   1.000
_cell.length_c   1.000
_cell.angle_alpha   90.00
_cell.angle_beta   90.00
_cell.angle_gamma   90.00
#
_symmetry.space_group_name_H-M   'P 1'
#
loop_
_entity.id
_entity.type
_entity.pdbx_description
1 polymer ?
#
loop_
_entity_poly.entity_id
_entity_poly.type
_entity_poly.pdbx_seq_one_letter_code
_entity_poly.pdbx_strand_id
1 'polypeptide(L)'
;MRAVTDALQSYAPSGNSLLITTDEEGGSVQHLKGDGFDTIPSQVAQGSMTQTALRSSWARWGSQLAAAGVNVDLAPVVDTVTVSRSSNDAIGALN
;
A
#
# COMPACT_ATOMS: atom_id res chain seq x y z
N MET A 1 5.83 0.32 14.57
CA MET A 1 5.75 1.42 13.58
C MET A 1 5.24 2.72 14.20
N ARG A 2 4.06 2.73 14.84
CA ARG A 2 3.43 3.96 15.38
C ARG A 2 4.35 4.91 16.18
N ALA A 3 5.16 4.38 17.10
CA ALA A 3 6.08 5.22 17.88
C ALA A 3 7.10 5.97 17.01
N VAL A 4 7.54 5.36 15.90
CA VAL A 4 8.47 5.99 14.95
C VAL A 4 7.77 7.09 14.15
N THR A 5 6.57 6.83 13.65
CA THR A 5 5.80 7.84 12.91
C THR A 5 5.40 9.02 13.79
N ASP A 6 5.04 8.77 15.07
CA ASP A 6 4.74 9.83 16.03
C ASP A 6 5.99 10.70 16.31
N ALA A 7 7.16 10.08 16.45
CA ALA A 7 8.42 10.81 16.60
C ALA A 7 8.73 11.67 15.37
N LEU A 8 8.58 11.14 14.16
CA LEU A 8 8.74 11.91 12.91
C LEU A 8 7.76 13.08 12.88
N GLN A 9 6.50 12.84 13.22
CA GLN A 9 5.47 13.86 13.23
C GLN A 9 5.75 14.99 14.22
N SER A 10 6.42 14.70 15.33
CA SER A 10 6.81 15.71 16.31
C SER A 10 7.79 16.76 15.78
N TYR A 11 8.50 16.47 14.67
CA TYR A 11 9.38 17.42 14.01
C TYR A 11 8.66 18.31 12.98
N ALA A 12 7.37 18.09 12.73
CA ALA A 12 6.60 18.93 11.80
C ALA A 12 6.46 20.36 12.35
N PRO A 13 6.64 21.41 11.52
CA PRO A 13 6.36 22.78 11.92
C PRO A 13 4.90 22.96 12.38
N SER A 14 4.68 23.92 13.28
CA SER A 14 3.33 24.26 13.74
C SER A 14 2.42 24.61 12.56
N GLY A 15 1.23 24.00 12.53
CA GLY A 15 0.25 24.17 11.45
C GLY A 15 0.42 23.21 10.27
N ASN A 16 1.46 22.37 10.28
CA ASN A 16 1.72 21.38 9.24
C ASN A 16 1.70 19.95 9.77
N SER A 17 1.70 19.00 8.86
CA SER A 17 1.87 17.57 9.13
C SER A 17 2.71 16.95 8.03
N LEU A 18 3.58 16.00 8.39
CA LEU A 18 4.32 15.24 7.39
C LEU A 18 3.37 14.33 6.62
N LEU A 19 3.65 14.17 5.32
CA LEU A 19 3.20 13.01 4.58
C LEU A 19 4.13 11.86 4.94
N ILE A 20 3.60 10.86 5.63
CA ILE A 20 4.30 9.63 5.98
C ILE A 20 3.77 8.58 5.00
N THR A 21 4.59 8.27 4.01
CA THR A 21 4.19 7.49 2.85
C THR A 21 4.84 6.10 2.83
N THR A 22 4.24 5.18 2.10
CA THR A 22 4.79 3.85 1.81
C THR A 22 4.19 3.32 0.51
N ASP A 23 4.79 2.27 -0.05
CA ASP A 23 4.31 1.58 -1.25
C ASP A 23 3.67 0.25 -0.82
N GLU A 24 2.37 0.26 -0.51
CA GLU A 24 1.62 -0.89 0.01
C GLU A 24 0.64 -1.45 -1.01
N GLU A 25 1.11 -1.68 -2.24
CA GLU A 25 0.29 -2.12 -3.36
C GLU A 25 -0.18 -3.59 -3.23
N GLY A 26 0.62 -4.42 -2.55
CA GLY A 26 0.42 -5.85 -2.36
C GLY A 26 1.30 -6.75 -3.23
N GLY A 27 1.32 -8.04 -2.90
CA GLY A 27 2.18 -9.03 -3.54
C GLY A 27 3.67 -8.73 -3.29
N SER A 28 4.40 -8.52 -4.38
CA SER A 28 5.85 -8.23 -4.31
C SER A 28 6.16 -6.82 -3.77
N VAL A 29 5.21 -5.89 -3.86
CA VAL A 29 5.34 -4.50 -3.39
C VAL A 29 4.51 -4.33 -2.12
N GLN A 30 5.08 -4.84 -1.03
CA GLN A 30 4.53 -4.68 0.32
C GLN A 30 5.70 -4.62 1.30
N HIS A 31 5.87 -3.50 1.99
CA HIS A 31 7.01 -3.22 2.88
C HIS A 31 6.68 -3.50 4.35
N LEU A 32 5.49 -3.13 4.80
CA LEU A 32 4.98 -3.34 6.15
C LEU A 32 4.35 -4.73 6.25
N LYS A 33 5.03 -5.60 7.00
CA LYS A 33 4.69 -7.02 7.16
C LYS A 33 4.82 -7.43 8.63
N GLY A 34 4.18 -8.54 8.97
CA GLY A 34 4.19 -9.10 10.33
C GLY A 34 3.00 -8.63 11.17
N ASP A 35 3.12 -8.72 12.48
CA ASP A 35 2.02 -8.44 13.41
C ASP A 35 1.39 -7.06 13.17
N GLY A 36 0.07 -7.06 12.94
CA GLY A 36 -0.70 -5.84 12.66
C GLY A 36 -0.91 -5.53 11.17
N PHE A 37 -0.25 -6.25 10.25
CA PHE A 37 -0.42 -6.09 8.81
C PHE A 37 -0.83 -7.41 8.16
N ASP A 38 -1.92 -7.38 7.41
CA ASP A 38 -2.27 -8.54 6.59
C ASP A 38 -1.33 -8.65 5.39
N THR A 39 -1.16 -9.88 4.90
CA THR A 39 -0.59 -10.07 3.56
C THR A 39 -1.60 -9.60 2.53
N ILE A 40 -1.21 -8.59 1.75
CA ILE A 40 -2.02 -8.05 0.66
C ILE A 40 -1.70 -8.87 -0.59
N PRO A 41 -2.70 -9.47 -1.27
CA PRO A 41 -2.47 -10.22 -2.50
C PRO A 41 -1.99 -9.28 -3.62
N SER A 42 -1.40 -9.84 -4.68
CA SER A 42 -0.94 -9.01 -5.80
C SER A 42 -2.06 -8.28 -6.52
N GLN A 43 -1.72 -7.23 -7.27
CA GLN A 43 -2.68 -6.44 -8.04
C GLN A 43 -3.46 -7.27 -9.06
N VAL A 44 -2.86 -8.32 -9.64
CA VAL A 44 -3.54 -9.24 -10.56
C VAL A 44 -4.61 -10.04 -9.82
N ALA A 45 -4.29 -10.55 -8.63
CA ALA A 45 -5.24 -11.24 -7.78
C ALA A 45 -6.34 -10.29 -7.27
N GLN A 46 -5.98 -9.08 -6.85
CA GLN A 46 -6.94 -8.03 -6.47
C GLN A 46 -7.89 -7.66 -7.61
N GLY A 47 -7.38 -7.56 -8.84
CA GLY A 47 -8.18 -7.29 -10.05
C GLY A 47 -9.18 -8.39 -10.39
N SER A 48 -8.99 -9.60 -9.84
CA SER A 48 -9.93 -10.72 -9.97
C SER A 48 -11.01 -10.74 -8.89
N MET A 49 -10.93 -9.85 -7.89
CA MET A 49 -11.92 -9.75 -6.82
C MET A 49 -13.19 -9.01 -7.28
N THR A 50 -14.31 -9.26 -6.60
CA THR A 50 -15.48 -8.40 -6.76
C THR A 50 -15.19 -7.01 -6.19
N GLN A 51 -15.82 -5.96 -6.74
CA GLN A 51 -15.61 -4.59 -6.26
C GLN A 51 -15.92 -4.43 -4.77
N THR A 52 -16.96 -5.10 -4.26
CA THR A 52 -17.31 -5.07 -2.84
C THR A 52 -16.20 -5.69 -1.99
N ALA A 53 -15.70 -6.87 -2.37
CA ALA A 53 -14.61 -7.53 -1.66
C ALA A 53 -13.32 -6.69 -1.69
N LEU A 54 -12.99 -6.09 -2.84
CA LEU A 54 -11.82 -5.24 -3.00
C LEU A 54 -11.91 -4.00 -2.10
N ARG A 55 -13.05 -3.30 -2.09
CA ARG A 55 -13.27 -2.14 -1.21
C ARG A 55 -13.20 -2.50 0.27
N SER A 56 -13.82 -3.61 0.67
CA SER A 56 -13.76 -4.09 2.06
C SER A 56 -12.34 -4.46 2.48
N SER A 57 -11.56 -5.05 1.58
CA SER A 57 -10.17 -5.43 1.86
C SER A 57 -9.28 -4.20 2.00
N TRP A 58 -9.39 -3.23 1.09
CA TRP A 58 -8.64 -1.97 1.18
C TRP A 58 -9.03 -1.09 2.36
N ALA A 59 -10.30 -1.12 2.79
CA ALA A 59 -10.70 -0.47 4.04
C ALA A 59 -9.96 -1.08 5.24
N ARG A 60 -9.76 -2.40 5.24
CA ARG A 60 -9.00 -3.11 6.29
C ARG A 60 -7.50 -2.81 6.20
N TRP A 61 -6.87 -3.01 5.05
CA TRP A 61 -5.43 -2.76 4.88
C TRP A 61 -5.07 -1.30 5.14
N GLY A 62 -5.83 -0.35 4.58
CA GLY A 62 -5.65 1.08 4.84
C GLY A 62 -5.79 1.45 6.32
N SER A 63 -6.67 0.78 7.07
CA SER A 63 -6.79 0.99 8.52
C SER A 63 -5.55 0.52 9.30
N GLN A 64 -4.85 -0.52 8.82
CA GLN A 64 -3.60 -1.00 9.41
C GLN A 64 -2.46 -0.02 9.16
N LEU A 65 -2.38 0.54 7.95
CA LEU A 65 -1.45 1.63 7.62
C LEU A 65 -1.70 2.86 8.49
N ALA A 66 -2.95 3.29 8.63
CA ALA A 66 -3.32 4.40 9.48
C ALA A 66 -2.99 4.14 10.97
N ALA A 67 -3.24 2.93 11.48
CA ALA A 67 -2.88 2.54 12.84
C ALA A 67 -1.35 2.60 13.07
N ALA A 68 -0.58 2.30 12.03
CA ALA A 68 0.87 2.41 12.01
C ALA A 68 1.39 3.85 11.85
N GLY A 69 0.53 4.82 11.54
CA GLY A 69 0.85 6.24 11.35
C GLY A 69 1.23 6.63 9.92
N VAL A 70 1.06 5.73 8.96
CA VAL A 70 1.13 6.05 7.52
C VAL A 70 -0.16 6.77 7.14
N ASN A 71 -0.06 7.87 6.39
CA ASN A 71 -1.21 8.68 6.00
C ASN A 71 -1.34 8.87 4.48
N VAL A 72 -0.40 8.35 3.71
CA VAL A 72 -0.49 8.21 2.26
C VAL A 72 0.07 6.86 1.85
N ASP A 73 -0.68 6.13 1.05
CA ASP A 73 -0.17 4.96 0.35
C ASP A 73 0.06 5.36 -1.10
N LEU A 74 1.22 5.02 -1.67
CA LEU A 74 1.57 5.31 -3.07
C LEU A 74 1.02 4.22 -3.99
N ALA A 75 -0.25 3.89 -3.77
CA ALA A 75 -1.04 2.91 -4.48
C ALA A 75 -2.43 3.52 -4.77
N PRO A 76 -3.18 3.04 -5.79
CA PRO A 76 -2.89 1.87 -6.61
C PRO A 76 -2.05 2.18 -7.86
N VAL A 77 -1.38 1.13 -8.37
CA VAL A 77 -0.93 1.09 -9.76
C VAL A 77 -2.15 1.03 -10.68
N VAL A 78 -2.26 2.00 -11.59
CA VAL A 78 -3.35 2.10 -12.58
C VAL A 78 -2.88 1.83 -14.02
N ASP A 79 -1.65 1.35 -14.17
CA ASP A 79 -1.08 1.00 -15.46
C ASP A 79 -1.77 -0.20 -16.10
N THR A 80 -1.86 -0.18 -17.43
CA THR A 80 -2.36 -1.32 -18.22
C THR A 80 -1.21 -1.96 -18.98
N VAL A 81 -1.05 -3.28 -18.83
CA VAL A 81 0.01 -4.03 -19.51
C VAL A 81 -0.52 -4.55 -20.84
N THR A 82 -0.15 -3.91 -21.93
CA THR A 82 -0.58 -4.24 -23.31
C THR A 82 0.44 -5.05 -24.10
N VAL A 83 1.61 -5.29 -23.52
CA VAL A 83 2.70 -6.12 -24.06
C VAL A 83 2.80 -7.43 -23.28
N SER A 84 3.74 -8.32 -23.65
CA SER A 84 4.02 -9.50 -22.82
C SER A 84 4.38 -9.07 -21.40
N ARG A 85 3.69 -9.65 -20.40
CA ARG A 85 3.92 -9.36 -18.98
C ARG A 85 5.38 -9.57 -18.59
N SER A 86 5.98 -10.66 -19.06
CA SER A 86 7.37 -11.03 -18.76
C SER A 86 8.42 -10.09 -19.35
N SER A 87 8.06 -9.20 -20.28
CA SER A 87 8.96 -8.20 -20.87
C SER A 87 8.76 -6.80 -20.30
N ASN A 88 7.81 -6.63 -19.38
CA ASN A 88 7.57 -5.38 -18.66
C ASN A 88 7.99 -5.61 -17.21
N ASP A 89 9.27 -5.37 -16.91
CA ASP A 89 9.85 -5.69 -15.60
C ASP A 89 9.23 -4.87 -14.47
N ALA A 90 8.90 -3.60 -14.73
CA ALA A 90 8.44 -2.66 -13.71
C ALA A 90 7.02 -2.98 -13.18
N ILE A 91 6.12 -3.48 -14.03
CA ILE A 91 4.71 -3.72 -13.68
C ILE A 91 4.27 -5.14 -14.07
N GLY A 92 4.49 -5.52 -15.33
CA GLY A 92 3.98 -6.78 -15.87
C GLY A 92 4.58 -8.04 -15.21
N ALA A 93 5.85 -8.00 -14.85
CA ALA A 93 6.55 -9.10 -14.20
C ALA A 93 6.18 -9.28 -12.72
N LEU A 94 5.54 -8.28 -12.11
CA LEU A 94 5.03 -8.35 -10.75
C LEU A 94 3.70 -9.14 -10.76
N ASN A 95 3.64 -10.22 -9.98
CA ASN A 95 2.47 -11.12 -9.87
C ASN A 95 2.12 -11.46 -8.43
#